data_AF-A0A7G9BFB6-F1
#
_entry.id   AF-A0A7G9BFB6-F1
#
_cell.length_a   1.000
_cell.length_b   1.000
_cell.length_c   1.000
_cell.angle_alpha   90.00
_cell.angle_beta   90.00
_cell.angle_gamma   90.00
#
_symmetry.space_group_name_H-M   'P 1'
#
loop_
_entity.id
_entity.type
_entity.pdbx_description
1 polymer ?
#
loop_
_entity_poly.entity_id
_entity_poly.type
_entity_poly.pdbx_seq_one_letter_code
_entity_poly.pdbx_strand_id
1 'polypeptide(L)'
;MEHSIRGLLYFFLGLPLLASSQIHLSGKMVAADTEKPLAYVNIGIRNKNVGTVSNSKGSYELKLKHDYAEDTLTFSLVGYHDFAVSIGELRDGGMEVVRLKPKTVDLQVVEVFGKKLVERKFGVKRRNFLIHFTDGMFTQEDIFEIGQLIKLGEHPARIKDVNLYINAPREDSATFRINFYRYDGKRPAARIIEKSMIQRHAVQQGWLRLKLEEPVRLKGDCIVTVEFIPEEKKDVPNIAYEVKLGGTSKSFYRRNSQGTWNTPPHHYCLYVTALVDTEQPETDDDVESMPAFSLYSNTVKDSFSIFVQLPEEYGKKKHQRHPVIYHLDGNAYFDQIRDAVQHSKQNKDAVEPIVVGIGYANAYLMDSLRVRDYTFPPAPAEDSLLISGGGDKFYSFIKSILVPHVDRVYRTDSANRTIMGHSFGGYFVLYALLHDYLDEGNTTIFNNYVAASPSIAYGSNYLFNRLVTLDKNTFKNEKPLKLFLTMGERELAADGNHSFKLFSESLGRVNGIELKSKIYKDTEHMGTAIPSFEDGMDFFDFSMSGEK
;
A
#
# COMPACT_ATOMS: atom_id res chain seq x y z
N MET A 1 28.71 23.75 70.28
CA MET A 1 27.50 24.61 70.32
C MET A 1 27.60 25.56 69.15
N GLU A 2 26.82 25.52 68.08
CA GLU A 2 25.62 24.74 67.72
C GLU A 2 25.62 24.59 66.19
N HIS A 3 25.06 23.47 65.73
CA HIS A 3 24.85 23.12 64.34
C HIS A 3 23.69 23.92 63.72
N SER A 4 23.77 24.28 62.44
CA SER A 4 22.57 24.48 61.61
C SER A 4 22.83 24.18 60.14
N ILE A 5 22.60 22.91 59.82
CA ILE A 5 21.95 22.33 58.63
C ILE A 5 21.77 23.28 57.44
N ARG A 6 22.61 23.11 56.40
CA ARG A 6 22.31 23.57 55.03
C ARG A 6 21.36 22.56 54.38
N GLY A 7 20.07 22.87 54.35
CA GLY A 7 19.07 22.13 53.58
C GLY A 7 19.32 22.32 52.08
N LEU A 8 19.65 21.22 51.39
CA LEU A 8 19.70 21.12 49.94
C LEU A 8 18.24 21.01 49.45
N LEU A 9 17.65 22.10 48.95
CA LEU A 9 16.36 22.04 48.27
C LEU A 9 16.57 21.37 46.90
N TYR A 10 16.15 20.10 46.78
CA TYR A 10 15.94 19.47 45.48
C TYR A 10 14.75 20.15 44.81
N PHE A 11 15.02 20.97 43.81
CA PHE A 11 14.00 21.44 42.87
C PHE A 11 13.62 20.25 41.98
N PHE A 12 12.56 19.52 42.36
CA PHE A 12 11.89 18.62 41.44
C PHE A 12 11.28 19.49 40.33
N LEU A 13 11.99 19.65 39.21
CA LEU A 13 11.35 20.05 37.96
C LEU A 13 10.36 18.93 37.60
N GLY A 14 9.09 19.14 37.92
CA GLY A 14 8.01 18.33 37.36
C GLY A 14 8.09 18.45 35.85
N LEU A 15 8.46 17.35 35.17
CA LEU A 15 8.14 17.19 33.76
C LEU A 15 6.63 17.38 33.61
N PRO A 16 6.14 18.28 32.75
CA PRO A 16 4.73 18.31 32.45
C PRO A 16 4.40 16.98 31.76
N LEU A 17 3.67 16.12 32.45
CA LEU A 17 2.87 15.09 31.82
C LEU A 17 1.93 15.83 30.85
N LEU A 18 2.29 15.86 29.57
CA LEU A 18 1.36 16.20 28.50
C LEU A 18 0.33 15.06 28.46
N ALA A 19 -0.63 15.09 29.37
CA ALA A 19 -1.85 14.34 29.22
C ALA A 19 -2.54 14.88 27.97
N SER A 20 -2.42 14.18 26.84
CA SER A 20 -3.26 14.45 25.68
C SER A 20 -4.70 14.23 26.12
N SER A 21 -5.47 15.32 26.23
CA SER A 21 -6.91 15.24 26.45
C SER A 21 -7.53 14.48 25.29
N GLN A 22 -8.15 13.34 25.58
CA GLN A 22 -8.90 12.53 24.61
C GLN A 22 -10.38 12.80 24.81
N ILE A 23 -11.11 13.07 23.72
CA ILE A 23 -12.56 13.15 23.73
C ILE A 23 -13.08 11.71 23.74
N HIS A 24 -13.89 11.37 24.74
CA HIS A 24 -14.48 10.05 24.87
C HIS A 24 -15.97 10.10 24.55
N LEU A 25 -16.39 9.37 23.51
CA LEU A 25 -17.76 9.31 23.04
C LEU A 25 -18.30 7.90 23.20
N SER A 26 -19.50 7.78 23.76
CA SER A 26 -20.20 6.50 23.91
C SER A 26 -21.70 6.67 23.69
N GLY A 27 -22.40 5.60 23.33
CA GLY A 27 -23.84 5.67 23.13
C GLY A 27 -24.45 4.38 22.62
N LYS A 28 -25.76 4.41 22.36
CA LYS A 28 -26.51 3.31 21.74
C LYS A 28 -27.09 3.72 20.39
N MET A 29 -26.98 2.83 19.42
CA MET A 29 -27.57 2.95 18.09
C MET A 29 -28.90 2.20 18.05
N VAL A 30 -29.97 2.87 17.62
CA VAL A 30 -31.29 2.25 17.44
C VAL A 30 -31.95 2.69 16.13
N ALA A 31 -32.84 1.85 15.60
CA ALA A 31 -33.66 2.21 14.46
C ALA A 31 -34.75 3.20 14.88
N ALA A 32 -34.91 4.30 14.13
CA ALA A 32 -35.84 5.37 14.49
C ALA A 32 -37.33 4.95 14.44
N ASP A 33 -37.65 3.86 13.74
CA ASP A 33 -38.99 3.35 13.53
C ASP A 33 -39.38 2.25 14.53
N THR A 34 -38.43 1.41 14.95
CA THR A 34 -38.69 0.24 15.79
C THR A 34 -38.03 0.31 17.16
N GLU A 35 -37.15 1.30 17.41
CA GLU A 35 -36.30 1.43 18.60
C GLU A 35 -35.43 0.18 18.88
N LYS A 36 -35.33 -0.75 17.93
CA LYS A 36 -34.49 -1.94 18.06
C LYS A 36 -33.01 -1.53 17.98
N PRO A 37 -32.13 -2.18 18.77
CA PRO A 37 -30.69 -1.94 18.68
C PRO A 37 -30.16 -2.19 17.27
N LEU A 38 -29.36 -1.25 16.77
CA LEU A 38 -28.67 -1.37 15.50
C LEU A 38 -27.24 -1.81 15.71
N ALA A 39 -26.99 -3.08 15.41
CA ALA A 39 -25.65 -3.64 15.46
C ALA A 39 -24.79 -3.18 14.27
N TYR A 40 -23.50 -3.02 14.52
CA TYR A 40 -22.47 -2.77 13.52
C TYR A 40 -22.67 -1.50 12.68
N VAL A 41 -23.24 -0.44 13.25
CA VAL A 41 -23.23 0.89 12.63
C VAL A 41 -21.79 1.38 12.54
N ASN A 42 -21.36 1.89 11.39
CA ASN A 42 -20.05 2.50 11.23
C ASN A 42 -20.10 3.93 11.75
N ILE A 43 -19.24 4.27 12.71
CA ILE A 43 -19.25 5.55 13.41
C ILE A 43 -17.87 6.16 13.28
N GLY A 44 -17.72 7.29 12.61
CA GLY A 44 -16.39 7.85 12.38
C GLY A 44 -16.37 9.17 11.66
N ILE A 45 -15.17 9.67 11.41
CA ILE A 45 -14.93 10.89 10.66
C ILE A 45 -14.56 10.50 9.23
N ARG A 46 -15.38 10.93 8.27
CA ARG A 46 -15.19 10.61 6.85
C ARG A 46 -13.79 11.04 6.38
N ASN A 47 -13.12 10.15 5.64
CA ASN A 47 -11.80 10.36 5.05
C ASN A 47 -10.66 10.61 6.06
N LYS A 48 -10.84 10.29 7.35
CA LYS A 48 -9.79 10.44 8.36
C LYS A 48 -9.35 9.13 9.03
N ASN A 49 -9.84 7.97 8.55
CA ASN A 49 -9.51 6.65 9.11
C ASN A 49 -9.66 6.58 10.65
N VAL A 50 -10.64 7.31 11.19
CA VAL A 50 -10.90 7.43 12.64
C VAL A 50 -12.36 7.09 12.89
N GLY A 51 -12.62 6.12 13.77
CA GLY A 51 -13.97 5.66 14.06
C GLY A 51 -14.00 4.26 14.69
N THR A 52 -15.22 3.79 14.93
CA THR A 52 -15.57 2.54 15.60
C THR A 52 -16.82 1.93 14.95
N VAL A 53 -17.27 0.77 15.44
CA VAL A 53 -18.56 0.18 15.10
C VAL A 53 -19.37 -0.12 16.34
N SER A 54 -20.70 -0.03 16.23
CA SER A 54 -21.55 -0.53 17.32
C SER A 54 -21.49 -2.05 17.43
N ASN A 55 -21.56 -2.58 18.65
CA ASN A 55 -21.55 -4.00 18.92
C ASN A 55 -22.91 -4.65 18.61
N SER A 56 -23.04 -5.96 18.89
CA SER A 56 -24.28 -6.74 18.69
C SER A 56 -25.50 -6.19 19.44
N LYS A 57 -25.28 -5.40 20.51
CA LYS A 57 -26.32 -4.75 21.33
C LYS A 57 -26.53 -3.27 20.95
N GLY A 58 -25.92 -2.82 19.85
CA GLY A 58 -25.98 -1.45 19.36
C GLY A 58 -25.17 -0.43 20.17
N SER A 59 -24.40 -0.85 21.18
CA SER A 59 -23.54 0.05 21.94
C SER A 59 -22.24 0.34 21.21
N TYR A 60 -21.71 1.56 21.33
CA TYR A 60 -20.41 1.95 20.77
C TYR A 60 -19.58 2.76 21.76
N GLU A 61 -18.27 2.74 21.55
CA GLU A 61 -17.29 3.56 22.24
C GLU A 61 -16.26 4.05 21.22
N LEU A 62 -15.93 5.35 21.25
CA LEU A 62 -14.97 5.98 20.36
C LEU A 62 -14.12 6.98 21.13
N LYS A 63 -12.80 6.83 21.05
CA LYS A 63 -11.82 7.76 21.60
C LYS A 63 -11.25 8.60 20.47
N LEU A 64 -11.34 9.92 20.60
CA LEU A 64 -10.85 10.89 19.63
C LEU A 64 -9.76 11.76 20.25
N LYS A 65 -8.76 12.12 19.44
CA LYS A 65 -7.84 13.19 19.79
C LYS A 65 -8.58 14.54 19.74
N HIS A 66 -8.17 15.48 20.58
CA HIS A 66 -8.76 16.82 20.59
C HIS A 66 -8.61 17.56 19.25
N ASP A 67 -7.61 17.20 18.45
CA ASP A 67 -7.39 17.70 17.07
C ASP A 67 -8.61 17.51 16.14
N TYR A 68 -9.55 16.62 16.51
CA TYR A 68 -10.77 16.34 15.76
C TYR A 68 -12.01 17.06 16.31
N ALA A 69 -11.87 17.99 17.26
CA ALA A 69 -13.01 18.69 17.88
C ALA A 69 -13.89 19.44 16.88
N GLU A 70 -13.30 19.99 15.81
CA GLU A 70 -13.99 20.75 14.76
C GLU A 70 -14.52 19.87 13.61
N ASP A 71 -14.31 18.55 13.68
CA ASP A 71 -14.78 17.63 12.64
C ASP A 71 -16.24 17.20 12.83
N THR A 72 -16.78 16.56 11.79
CA THR A 72 -18.11 15.96 11.81
C THR A 72 -18.04 14.45 12.05
N LEU A 73 -18.71 13.98 13.09
CA LEU A 73 -18.91 12.56 13.36
C LEU A 73 -20.09 12.04 12.54
N THR A 74 -19.86 10.98 11.77
CA THR A 74 -20.85 10.36 10.89
C THR A 74 -21.20 8.95 11.34
N PHE A 75 -22.49 8.68 11.48
CA PHE A 75 -23.08 7.39 11.78
C PHE A 75 -23.72 6.85 10.49
N SER A 76 -23.15 5.78 9.96
CA SER A 76 -23.59 5.19 8.70
C SER A 76 -23.89 3.71 8.92
N LEU A 77 -25.14 3.35 8.63
CA LEU A 77 -25.56 1.97 8.53
C LEU A 77 -26.24 1.76 7.19
N VAL A 78 -25.88 0.66 6.58
CA VAL A 78 -26.41 0.15 5.34
C VAL A 78 -27.94 -0.05 5.46
N GLY A 79 -28.72 0.49 4.51
CA GLY A 79 -30.18 0.52 4.58
C GLY A 79 -30.77 1.67 5.41
N TYR A 80 -29.95 2.59 5.90
CA TYR A 80 -30.37 3.77 6.68
C TYR A 80 -29.77 5.06 6.09
N HIS A 81 -30.41 6.19 6.39
CA HIS A 81 -29.85 7.51 6.14
C HIS A 81 -28.70 7.78 7.10
N ASP A 82 -27.57 8.21 6.54
CA ASP A 82 -26.43 8.65 7.33
C ASP A 82 -26.87 9.80 8.23
N PHE A 83 -26.47 9.73 9.50
CA PHE A 83 -26.64 10.81 10.46
C PHE A 83 -25.27 11.42 10.75
N ALA A 84 -25.17 12.75 10.73
CA ALA A 84 -23.92 13.46 10.93
C ALA A 84 -24.12 14.58 11.97
N VAL A 85 -23.16 14.74 12.86
CA VAL A 85 -23.18 15.73 13.95
C VAL A 85 -21.79 16.32 14.16
N SER A 86 -21.72 17.61 14.47
CA SER A 86 -20.44 18.27 14.80
C SER A 86 -19.89 17.72 16.12
N ILE A 87 -18.59 17.39 16.17
CA ILE A 87 -17.97 16.87 17.39
C ILE A 87 -17.95 17.93 18.50
N GLY A 88 -17.74 19.20 18.16
CA GLY A 88 -17.76 20.31 19.12
C GLY A 88 -19.13 20.53 19.79
N GLU A 89 -20.21 20.00 19.20
CA GLU A 89 -21.56 20.05 19.78
C GLU A 89 -21.84 18.88 20.74
N LEU A 90 -21.00 17.84 20.73
CA LEU A 90 -21.11 16.70 21.62
C LEU A 90 -20.47 17.03 22.97
N ARG A 91 -21.24 16.93 24.07
CA ARG A 91 -20.71 17.03 25.45
C ARG A 91 -19.75 15.85 25.71
N ASP A 92 -18.85 16.00 26.68
CA ASP A 92 -18.04 14.88 27.20
C ASP A 92 -18.94 13.68 27.53
N GLY A 93 -18.81 12.59 26.77
CA GLY A 93 -19.68 11.41 26.83
C GLY A 93 -20.44 11.08 25.54
N GLY A 94 -20.64 12.03 24.61
CA GLY A 94 -21.36 11.80 23.35
C GLY A 94 -22.89 11.87 23.45
N MET A 95 -23.61 11.25 22.51
CA MET A 95 -25.08 11.15 22.55
C MET A 95 -25.50 9.81 23.14
N GLU A 96 -26.34 9.82 24.17
CA GLU A 96 -26.80 8.61 24.85
C GLU A 96 -27.48 7.62 23.87
N VAL A 97 -28.32 8.12 22.97
CA VAL A 97 -28.99 7.33 21.93
C VAL A 97 -28.97 8.06 20.59
N VAL A 98 -28.47 7.40 19.54
CA VAL A 98 -28.50 7.86 18.16
C VAL A 98 -29.51 7.04 17.37
N ARG A 99 -30.43 7.73 16.68
CA ARG A 99 -31.51 7.11 15.90
C ARG A 99 -31.25 7.23 14.41
N LEU A 100 -31.11 6.11 13.70
CA LEU A 100 -31.00 6.11 12.25
C LEU A 100 -32.36 5.88 11.60
N LYS A 101 -32.68 6.68 10.58
CA LYS A 101 -33.91 6.54 9.79
C LYS A 101 -33.70 5.53 8.65
N PRO A 102 -34.54 4.50 8.49
CA PRO A 102 -34.44 3.57 7.37
C PRO A 102 -34.53 4.29 6.02
N LYS A 103 -33.76 3.81 5.04
CA LYS A 103 -33.90 4.17 3.62
C LYS A 103 -34.85 3.18 2.95
N THR A 104 -35.73 3.68 2.11
CA THR A 104 -36.52 2.84 1.20
C THR A 104 -35.73 2.70 -0.10
N VAL A 105 -35.29 1.49 -0.43
CA VAL A 105 -34.61 1.19 -1.71
C VAL A 105 -35.55 0.34 -2.56
N ASP A 106 -35.92 0.85 -3.73
CA ASP A 106 -36.64 0.08 -4.74
C ASP A 106 -35.68 -0.91 -5.42
N LEU A 107 -35.98 -2.20 -5.31
CA LEU A 107 -35.26 -3.25 -6.03
C LEU A 107 -35.63 -3.19 -7.52
N GLN A 108 -34.66 -2.88 -8.39
CA GLN A 108 -34.86 -3.04 -9.82
C GLN A 108 -34.95 -4.52 -10.19
N VAL A 109 -36.05 -4.84 -10.89
CA VAL A 109 -36.40 -6.18 -11.35
C VAL A 109 -35.31 -6.76 -12.26
N VAL A 110 -35.02 -8.04 -12.08
CA VAL A 110 -33.95 -8.76 -12.78
C VAL A 110 -34.48 -9.42 -14.05
N GLU A 111 -33.74 -9.30 -15.16
CA GLU A 111 -33.94 -10.11 -16.36
C GLU A 111 -33.79 -11.61 -16.05
N VAL A 112 -34.69 -12.42 -16.61
CA VAL A 112 -34.72 -13.87 -16.46
C VAL A 112 -33.76 -14.49 -17.48
N PHE A 113 -32.74 -15.22 -17.00
CA PHE A 113 -31.83 -15.97 -17.86
C PHE A 113 -32.38 -17.37 -18.14
N GLY A 114 -32.59 -17.69 -19.42
CA GLY A 114 -33.05 -19.01 -19.89
C GLY A 114 -31.95 -20.00 -20.26
N LYS A 115 -30.68 -19.74 -19.92
CA LYS A 115 -29.52 -20.55 -20.38
C LYS A 115 -28.89 -21.38 -19.26
N LYS A 116 -28.18 -22.46 -19.65
CA LYS A 116 -27.48 -23.37 -18.73
C LYS A 116 -26.31 -22.64 -18.06
N LEU A 117 -26.36 -22.53 -16.73
CA LEU A 117 -25.32 -21.85 -15.96
C LEU A 117 -24.21 -22.81 -15.56
N VAL A 118 -22.98 -22.32 -15.56
CA VAL A 118 -21.79 -23.02 -15.03
C VAL A 118 -21.18 -22.25 -13.87
N GLU A 119 -20.57 -22.98 -12.94
CA GLU A 119 -19.87 -22.38 -11.81
C GLU A 119 -18.44 -21.99 -12.22
N ARG A 120 -18.05 -20.75 -11.91
CA ARG A 120 -16.70 -20.24 -12.15
C ARG A 120 -16.19 -19.43 -10.96
N LYS A 121 -14.86 -19.33 -10.87
CA LYS A 121 -14.14 -18.60 -9.82
C LYS A 121 -13.44 -17.39 -10.40
N PHE A 122 -13.78 -16.21 -9.88
CA PHE A 122 -13.21 -14.92 -10.27
C PHE A 122 -12.45 -14.33 -9.09
N GLY A 123 -11.28 -13.76 -9.32
CA GLY A 123 -10.36 -13.25 -8.32
C GLY A 123 -9.08 -14.09 -8.18
N VAL A 124 -8.30 -13.77 -7.15
CA VAL A 124 -6.98 -14.35 -6.94
C VAL A 124 -7.11 -15.69 -6.22
N LYS A 125 -6.76 -16.75 -6.94
CA LYS A 125 -6.75 -18.13 -6.44
C LYS A 125 -5.34 -18.48 -5.99
N ARG A 126 -5.23 -19.39 -5.01
CA ARG A 126 -3.96 -20.03 -4.67
C ARG A 126 -3.47 -20.85 -5.86
N ARG A 127 -2.35 -20.46 -6.48
CA ARG A 127 -1.72 -21.18 -7.60
C ARG A 127 -0.24 -21.36 -7.30
N ASN A 128 0.18 -22.62 -7.14
CA ASN A 128 1.56 -23.05 -6.89
C ASN A 128 2.22 -22.41 -5.65
N PHE A 129 3.21 -23.09 -5.07
CA PHE A 129 3.92 -22.71 -3.84
C PHE A 129 4.76 -21.42 -3.94
N LEU A 130 4.51 -20.58 -4.95
CA LEU A 130 5.29 -19.39 -5.25
C LEU A 130 4.54 -18.17 -4.73
N ILE A 131 4.91 -17.80 -3.50
CA ILE A 131 4.73 -16.48 -2.87
C ILE A 131 3.40 -16.30 -2.15
N HIS A 132 3.45 -16.63 -0.87
CA HIS A 132 2.41 -16.44 0.11
C HIS A 132 3.04 -15.79 1.34
N PHE A 133 2.62 -14.58 1.67
CA PHE A 133 3.01 -13.95 2.93
C PHE A 133 1.77 -13.67 3.77
N THR A 134 1.99 -13.49 5.07
CA THR A 134 0.93 -13.21 6.02
C THR A 134 0.79 -11.71 6.16
N ASP A 135 -0.34 -11.19 5.73
CA ASP A 135 -0.81 -9.87 6.15
C ASP A 135 -1.84 -10.06 7.29
N GLY A 136 -1.88 -9.11 8.22
CA GLY A 136 -2.63 -9.27 9.47
C GLY A 136 -3.03 -7.93 10.07
N MET A 137 -4.14 -7.92 10.81
CA MET A 137 -4.61 -6.70 11.50
C MET A 137 -3.51 -6.13 12.40
N PHE A 138 -3.12 -4.88 12.17
CA PHE A 138 -1.97 -4.26 12.86
C PHE A 138 -2.32 -3.73 14.26
N THR A 139 -3.61 -3.65 14.61
CA THR A 139 -4.14 -3.25 15.92
C THR A 139 -5.50 -3.93 16.15
N GLN A 140 -5.75 -4.45 17.37
CA GLN A 140 -6.97 -5.19 17.71
C GLN A 140 -8.24 -4.32 17.77
N GLU A 141 -8.09 -2.98 17.81
CA GLU A 141 -9.20 -2.02 17.96
C GLU A 141 -9.68 -1.45 16.61
N ASP A 142 -8.92 -1.62 15.52
CA ASP A 142 -9.25 -1.03 14.22
C ASP A 142 -10.17 -1.96 13.40
N ILE A 143 -11.19 -1.39 12.75
CA ILE A 143 -11.98 -2.09 11.73
C ILE A 143 -11.15 -2.19 10.46
N PHE A 144 -10.82 -3.39 9.99
CA PHE A 144 -10.01 -3.54 8.79
C PHE A 144 -10.85 -4.03 7.62
N GLU A 145 -10.74 -3.44 6.43
CA GLU A 145 -11.44 -3.91 5.25
C GLU A 145 -10.44 -4.12 4.12
N ILE A 146 -10.39 -5.35 3.60
CA ILE A 146 -9.58 -5.74 2.43
C ILE A 146 -10.48 -5.98 1.24
N GLY A 147 -10.00 -5.65 0.05
CA GLY A 147 -10.75 -5.68 -1.19
C GLY A 147 -9.94 -6.23 -2.34
N GLN A 148 -10.59 -7.02 -3.18
CA GLN A 148 -10.03 -7.56 -4.41
C GLN A 148 -10.85 -7.08 -5.61
N LEU A 149 -10.17 -6.66 -6.68
CA LEU A 149 -10.80 -6.50 -7.98
C LEU A 149 -11.20 -7.86 -8.54
N ILE A 150 -12.48 -8.00 -8.86
CA ILE A 150 -13.08 -9.18 -9.47
C ILE A 150 -13.50 -8.82 -10.89
N LYS A 151 -12.90 -9.46 -11.89
CA LYS A 151 -13.16 -9.17 -13.30
C LYS A 151 -14.29 -10.04 -13.83
N LEU A 152 -15.53 -9.65 -13.52
CA LEU A 152 -16.72 -10.36 -14.00
C LEU A 152 -16.98 -10.14 -15.49
N GLY A 153 -16.44 -9.06 -16.09
CA GLY A 153 -16.63 -8.72 -17.49
C GLY A 153 -18.08 -8.35 -17.84
N GLU A 154 -18.39 -8.42 -19.14
CA GLU A 154 -19.65 -7.90 -19.70
C GLU A 154 -20.87 -8.81 -19.49
N HIS A 155 -20.70 -10.01 -18.92
CA HIS A 155 -21.79 -10.94 -18.73
C HIS A 155 -22.28 -10.93 -17.28
N PRO A 156 -23.61 -10.95 -17.03
CA PRO A 156 -24.15 -11.03 -15.68
C PRO A 156 -23.70 -12.31 -14.96
N ALA A 157 -23.18 -12.14 -13.75
CA ALA A 157 -22.73 -13.21 -12.89
C ALA A 157 -23.55 -13.27 -11.60
N ARG A 158 -23.94 -14.48 -11.19
CA ARG A 158 -24.64 -14.72 -9.93
C ARG A 158 -23.69 -15.28 -8.87
N ILE A 159 -23.12 -14.38 -8.07
CA ILE A 159 -22.17 -14.68 -7.00
C ILE A 159 -22.88 -15.42 -5.86
N LYS A 160 -22.28 -16.53 -5.40
CA LYS A 160 -22.82 -17.39 -4.34
C LYS A 160 -22.02 -17.32 -3.05
N ASP A 161 -20.72 -17.12 -3.15
CA ASP A 161 -19.83 -17.11 -2.00
C ASP A 161 -18.56 -16.29 -2.30
N VAL A 162 -18.02 -15.72 -1.23
CA VAL A 162 -16.72 -15.05 -1.18
C VAL A 162 -15.77 -15.92 -0.39
N ASN A 163 -14.56 -16.14 -0.91
CA ASN A 163 -13.58 -17.04 -0.32
C ASN A 163 -12.31 -16.28 -0.04
N LEU A 164 -11.82 -16.34 1.20
CA LEU A 164 -10.56 -15.76 1.64
C LEU A 164 -9.66 -16.89 2.16
N TYR A 165 -8.39 -16.90 1.80
CA TYR A 165 -7.45 -17.90 2.34
C TYR A 165 -6.85 -17.44 3.67
N ILE A 166 -6.97 -18.29 4.68
CA ILE A 166 -6.46 -18.07 6.04
C ILE A 166 -5.18 -18.89 6.25
N ASN A 167 -4.12 -18.25 6.74
CA ASN A 167 -2.80 -18.87 6.92
C ASN A 167 -2.67 -19.64 8.23
N ALA A 168 -3.33 -19.17 9.29
CA ALA A 168 -3.23 -19.78 10.61
C ALA A 168 -4.61 -19.87 11.27
N PRO A 169 -4.90 -20.98 11.98
CA PRO A 169 -6.12 -21.07 12.77
C PRO A 169 -6.05 -20.11 13.95
N ARG A 170 -7.22 -19.77 14.50
CA ARG A 170 -7.33 -19.10 15.81
C ARG A 170 -8.33 -19.83 16.68
N GLU A 171 -8.24 -19.66 18.00
CA GLU A 171 -9.07 -20.42 18.94
C GLU A 171 -10.55 -20.01 18.91
N ASP A 172 -10.88 -18.79 18.48
CA ASP A 172 -12.26 -18.24 18.46
C ASP A 172 -12.78 -17.99 17.04
N SER A 173 -14.09 -17.82 16.90
CA SER A 173 -14.76 -17.39 15.67
C SER A 173 -14.62 -15.90 15.44
N ALA A 174 -14.56 -15.43 14.19
CA ALA A 174 -14.54 -14.01 13.83
C ALA A 174 -15.79 -13.57 13.12
N THR A 175 -16.09 -12.28 13.26
CA THR A 175 -17.17 -11.62 12.55
C THR A 175 -16.63 -10.90 11.32
N PHE A 176 -17.20 -11.24 10.16
CA PHE A 176 -16.85 -10.67 8.86
C PHE A 176 -18.06 -9.98 8.25
N ARG A 177 -17.84 -8.83 7.61
CA ARG A 177 -18.82 -8.18 6.75
C ARG A 177 -18.35 -8.24 5.30
N ILE A 178 -19.22 -8.65 4.40
CA ILE A 178 -18.95 -8.68 2.96
C ILE A 178 -19.56 -7.44 2.33
N ASN A 179 -18.78 -6.71 1.51
CA ASN A 179 -19.30 -5.60 0.73
C ASN A 179 -18.92 -5.72 -0.75
N PHE A 180 -19.68 -5.03 -1.60
CA PHE A 180 -19.46 -4.94 -3.05
C PHE A 180 -19.41 -3.47 -3.44
N TYR A 181 -18.40 -3.04 -4.17
CA TYR A 181 -18.24 -1.65 -4.63
C TYR A 181 -18.06 -1.58 -6.13
N ARG A 182 -18.52 -0.47 -6.73
CA ARG A 182 -18.16 -0.11 -8.09
C ARG A 182 -16.66 0.14 -8.18
N TYR A 183 -16.06 -0.24 -9.30
CA TYR A 183 -14.69 0.09 -9.63
C TYR A 183 -14.69 1.26 -10.62
N ASP A 184 -13.99 2.35 -10.30
CA ASP A 184 -13.92 3.55 -11.17
C ASP A 184 -12.75 3.52 -12.17
N GLY A 185 -12.05 2.38 -12.27
CA GLY A 185 -10.83 2.21 -13.05
C GLY A 185 -9.54 2.48 -12.26
N LYS A 186 -9.64 3.05 -11.05
CA LYS A 186 -8.48 3.27 -10.16
C LYS A 186 -8.69 2.69 -8.77
N ARG A 187 -9.87 2.91 -8.16
CA ARG A 187 -10.15 2.59 -6.76
C ARG A 187 -11.60 2.16 -6.54
N PRO A 188 -11.94 1.62 -5.36
CA PRO A 188 -13.33 1.37 -5.01
C PRO A 188 -14.09 2.70 -4.86
N ALA A 189 -15.28 2.76 -5.44
CA ALA A 189 -16.16 3.94 -5.43
C ALA A 189 -17.41 3.69 -4.55
N ALA A 190 -18.61 3.84 -5.09
CA ALA A 190 -19.85 3.64 -4.35
C ALA A 190 -20.13 2.15 -4.08
N ARG A 191 -20.68 1.84 -2.90
CA ARG A 191 -21.16 0.50 -2.55
C ARG A 191 -22.34 0.13 -3.47
N ILE A 192 -22.30 -1.07 -4.06
CA ILE A 192 -23.33 -1.58 -4.96
C ILE A 192 -24.51 -2.14 -4.18
N ILE A 193 -24.22 -2.84 -3.08
CA ILE A 193 -25.23 -3.54 -2.29
C ILE A 193 -25.35 -2.89 -0.93
N GLU A 194 -26.51 -2.27 -0.72
CA GLU A 194 -26.89 -1.65 0.54
C GLU A 194 -27.61 -2.62 1.49
N LYS A 195 -27.31 -3.92 1.44
CA LYS A 195 -27.71 -4.88 2.49
C LYS A 195 -26.45 -5.30 3.25
N SER A 196 -26.48 -5.21 4.57
CA SER A 196 -25.35 -5.63 5.41
C SER A 196 -25.27 -7.15 5.40
N MET A 197 -24.13 -7.70 4.97
CA MET A 197 -23.90 -9.15 4.89
C MET A 197 -22.86 -9.54 5.94
N ILE A 198 -23.32 -9.81 7.16
CA ILE A 198 -22.46 -10.11 8.31
C ILE A 198 -22.55 -11.58 8.67
N GLN A 199 -21.39 -12.22 8.87
CA GLN A 199 -21.30 -13.64 9.20
C GLN A 199 -20.24 -13.87 10.27
N ARG A 200 -20.54 -14.77 11.22
CA ARG A 200 -19.56 -15.22 12.22
C ARG A 200 -19.12 -16.65 11.89
N HIS A 201 -17.81 -16.86 11.76
CA HIS A 201 -17.23 -18.15 11.38
C HIS A 201 -16.02 -18.51 12.22
N ALA A 202 -15.84 -19.81 12.50
CA ALA A 202 -14.59 -20.31 13.05
C ALA A 202 -13.44 -20.04 12.07
N VAL A 203 -12.31 -19.55 12.59
CA VAL A 203 -11.13 -19.25 11.74
C VAL A 203 -10.19 -20.43 11.79
N GLN A 204 -10.23 -21.22 10.71
CA GLN A 204 -9.35 -22.36 10.48
C GLN A 204 -8.43 -22.04 9.32
N GLN A 205 -7.24 -22.63 9.31
CA GLN A 205 -6.32 -22.54 8.18
C GLN A 205 -6.97 -23.14 6.91
N GLY A 206 -6.80 -22.45 5.79
CA GLY A 206 -7.38 -22.82 4.49
C GLY A 206 -8.43 -21.82 3.99
N TRP A 207 -9.27 -22.25 3.05
CA TRP A 207 -10.29 -21.39 2.46
C TRP A 207 -11.45 -21.16 3.43
N LEU A 208 -11.53 -19.95 3.99
CA LEU A 208 -12.71 -19.43 4.67
C LEU A 208 -13.78 -19.10 3.61
N ARG A 209 -14.86 -19.88 3.59
CA ARG A 209 -15.98 -19.71 2.66
C ARG A 209 -17.12 -18.95 3.31
N LEU A 210 -17.34 -17.72 2.86
CA LEU A 210 -18.44 -16.86 3.29
C LEU A 210 -19.60 -16.98 2.29
N LYS A 211 -20.56 -17.88 2.59
CA LYS A 211 -21.70 -18.16 1.71
C LYS A 211 -22.76 -17.06 1.81
N LEU A 212 -23.18 -16.51 0.67
CA LEU A 212 -24.23 -15.50 0.64
C LEU A 212 -25.59 -16.16 0.86
N GLU A 213 -26.42 -15.60 1.76
CA GLU A 213 -27.79 -16.06 2.01
C GLU A 213 -28.63 -15.97 0.74
N GLU A 214 -28.49 -14.85 0.03
CA GLU A 214 -29.11 -14.57 -1.26
C GLU A 214 -28.00 -14.32 -2.28
N PRO A 215 -27.97 -15.06 -3.40
CA PRO A 215 -26.96 -14.84 -4.43
C PRO A 215 -27.03 -13.43 -5.02
N VAL A 216 -25.87 -12.79 -5.08
CA VAL A 216 -25.70 -11.43 -5.59
C VAL A 216 -25.55 -11.45 -7.10
N ARG A 217 -26.30 -10.62 -7.82
CA ARG A 217 -26.23 -10.53 -9.28
C ARG A 217 -25.54 -9.25 -9.68
N LEU A 218 -24.41 -9.36 -10.38
CA LEU A 218 -23.60 -8.22 -10.82
C LEU A 218 -23.22 -8.39 -12.29
N LYS A 219 -23.02 -7.26 -12.96
CA LYS A 219 -22.47 -7.17 -14.32
C LYS A 219 -21.36 -6.12 -14.28
N GLY A 220 -20.26 -6.39 -14.97
CA GLY A 220 -19.08 -5.54 -14.96
C GLY A 220 -18.18 -5.80 -13.75
N ASP A 221 -16.94 -5.33 -13.87
CA ASP A 221 -15.93 -5.48 -12.84
C ASP A 221 -16.33 -4.76 -11.56
N CYS A 222 -16.02 -5.38 -10.42
CA CYS A 222 -16.37 -4.86 -9.12
C CYS A 222 -15.27 -5.14 -8.10
N ILE A 223 -15.29 -4.39 -7.00
CA ILE A 223 -14.46 -4.69 -5.84
C ILE A 223 -15.29 -5.47 -4.83
N VAL A 224 -14.83 -6.66 -4.49
CA VAL A 224 -15.42 -7.48 -3.41
C VAL A 224 -14.53 -7.37 -2.20
N THR A 225 -15.13 -7.08 -1.05
CA THR A 225 -14.38 -6.83 0.18
C THR A 225 -14.82 -7.72 1.32
N VAL A 226 -13.87 -8.00 2.21
CA VAL A 226 -14.08 -8.61 3.51
C VAL A 226 -13.62 -7.63 4.57
N GLU A 227 -14.56 -7.19 5.38
CA GLU A 227 -14.33 -6.31 6.52
C GLU A 227 -14.33 -7.12 7.83
N PHE A 228 -13.23 -7.03 8.55
CA PHE A 228 -13.00 -7.63 9.85
C PHE A 228 -13.62 -6.72 10.91
N ILE A 229 -14.64 -7.24 11.60
CA ILE A 229 -15.32 -6.51 12.66
C ILE A 229 -14.59 -6.79 13.98
N PRO A 230 -14.19 -5.75 14.75
CA PRO A 230 -13.53 -5.94 16.04
C PRO A 230 -14.34 -6.83 16.98
N GLU A 231 -13.65 -7.71 17.71
CA GLU A 231 -14.26 -8.61 18.68
C GLU A 231 -14.41 -7.91 20.04
N GLU A 232 -15.44 -8.27 20.82
CA GLU A 232 -15.64 -7.70 22.17
C GLU A 232 -14.51 -8.09 23.14
N LYS A 233 -13.87 -9.24 22.91
CA LYS A 233 -12.69 -9.69 23.67
C LYS A 233 -11.42 -9.12 23.04
N LYS A 234 -10.65 -8.39 23.85
CA LYS A 234 -9.40 -7.75 23.39
C LYS A 234 -8.22 -8.72 23.27
N ASP A 235 -8.21 -9.86 23.96
CA ASP A 235 -7.08 -10.80 23.95
C ASP A 235 -7.10 -11.83 22.79
N VAL A 236 -7.85 -11.56 21.71
CA VAL A 236 -7.97 -12.50 20.59
C VAL A 236 -6.82 -12.26 19.59
N PRO A 237 -6.10 -13.32 19.15
CA PRO A 237 -5.08 -13.20 18.13
C PRO A 237 -5.60 -12.63 16.80
N ASN A 238 -4.75 -11.87 16.11
CA ASN A 238 -5.05 -11.32 14.80
C ASN A 238 -5.30 -12.41 13.75
N ILE A 239 -6.14 -12.10 12.76
CA ILE A 239 -6.37 -13.01 11.63
C ILE A 239 -5.25 -12.83 10.62
N ALA A 240 -4.54 -13.94 10.35
CA ALA A 240 -3.51 -14.06 9.34
C ALA A 240 -4.12 -14.61 8.05
N TYR A 241 -4.04 -13.86 6.95
CA TYR A 241 -4.54 -14.28 5.65
C TYR A 241 -3.46 -14.21 4.57
N GLU A 242 -3.67 -14.96 3.50
CA GLU A 242 -2.69 -15.14 2.43
C GLU A 242 -2.77 -14.02 1.39
N VAL A 243 -1.60 -13.53 1.02
CA VAL A 243 -1.44 -12.52 -0.04
C VAL A 243 -0.33 -12.92 -1.00
N LYS A 244 -0.41 -12.40 -2.23
CA LYS A 244 0.47 -12.72 -3.36
C LYS A 244 1.20 -11.46 -3.86
N LEU A 245 2.48 -11.57 -4.21
CA LEU A 245 3.22 -10.50 -4.89
C LEU A 245 3.21 -10.68 -6.41
N GLY A 246 3.29 -9.56 -7.13
CA GLY A 246 3.33 -9.55 -8.60
C GLY A 246 1.97 -9.86 -9.24
N GLY A 247 1.90 -9.77 -10.56
CA GLY A 247 0.66 -9.97 -11.31
C GLY A 247 -0.17 -8.72 -11.50
N THR A 248 -1.02 -8.74 -12.53
CA THR A 248 -1.87 -7.62 -12.99
C THR A 248 -3.10 -7.36 -12.14
N SER A 249 -3.35 -8.15 -11.10
CA SER A 249 -4.51 -7.93 -10.25
C SER A 249 -4.42 -6.59 -9.50
N LYS A 250 -5.50 -6.21 -8.80
CA LYS A 250 -5.52 -5.00 -7.96
C LYS A 250 -6.25 -5.28 -6.67
N SER A 251 -5.66 -4.87 -5.57
CA SER A 251 -6.23 -4.99 -4.24
C SER A 251 -6.28 -3.64 -3.56
N PHE A 252 -7.12 -3.56 -2.53
CA PHE A 252 -7.40 -2.33 -1.82
C PHE A 252 -7.62 -2.62 -0.36
N TYR A 253 -7.28 -1.68 0.51
CA TYR A 253 -7.62 -1.81 1.92
C TYR A 253 -7.89 -0.47 2.57
N ARG A 254 -8.52 -0.51 3.74
CA ARG A 254 -8.70 0.64 4.64
C ARG A 254 -8.88 0.16 6.08
N ARG A 255 -8.55 1.04 7.03
CA ARG A 255 -8.64 0.79 8.48
C ARG A 255 -9.91 1.33 9.13
N ASN A 256 -10.85 1.80 8.32
CA ASN A 256 -12.14 2.27 8.78
C ASN A 256 -13.14 2.20 7.63
N SER A 257 -14.38 1.81 7.91
CA SER A 257 -15.45 1.74 6.90
C SER A 257 -15.79 3.09 6.25
N GLN A 258 -15.33 4.20 6.82
CA GLN A 258 -15.43 5.56 6.28
C GLN A 258 -14.06 6.18 5.94
N GLY A 259 -13.03 5.34 5.98
CA GLY A 259 -11.65 5.68 5.67
C GLY A 259 -11.34 5.77 4.18
N THR A 260 -10.18 6.35 3.88
CA THR A 260 -9.64 6.41 2.52
C THR A 260 -9.10 5.04 2.11
N TRP A 261 -9.37 4.64 0.86
CA TRP A 261 -8.80 3.43 0.27
C TRP A 261 -7.32 3.61 -0.04
N ASN A 262 -6.52 2.63 0.37
CA ASN A 262 -5.12 2.46 0.00
C ASN A 262 -4.96 1.26 -0.94
N THR A 263 -3.89 1.26 -1.72
CA THR A 263 -3.52 0.16 -2.62
C THR A 263 -2.25 -0.50 -2.09
N PRO A 264 -2.30 -1.75 -1.64
CA PRO A 264 -1.10 -2.48 -1.26
C PRO A 264 -0.37 -2.95 -2.52
N PRO A 265 0.91 -3.32 -2.42
CA PRO A 265 1.69 -3.82 -3.55
C PRO A 265 1.44 -5.30 -3.84
N HIS A 266 0.44 -5.88 -3.18
CA HIS A 266 0.16 -7.29 -3.16
C HIS A 266 -1.32 -7.54 -3.36
N HIS A 267 -1.65 -8.78 -3.67
CA HIS A 267 -3.02 -9.17 -3.93
C HIS A 267 -3.54 -10.13 -2.87
N TYR A 268 -4.73 -9.85 -2.33
CA TYR A 268 -5.38 -10.75 -1.38
C TYR A 268 -5.78 -12.03 -2.09
N CYS A 269 -5.45 -13.21 -1.53
CA CYS A 269 -5.96 -14.49 -2.02
C CYS A 269 -7.46 -14.59 -1.68
N LEU A 270 -8.23 -13.85 -2.46
CA LEU A 270 -9.65 -13.62 -2.32
C LEU A 270 -10.30 -13.82 -3.69
N TYR A 271 -11.29 -14.70 -3.76
CA TYR A 271 -12.06 -14.95 -4.98
C TYR A 271 -13.54 -15.15 -4.67
N VAL A 272 -14.39 -14.91 -5.66
CA VAL A 272 -15.80 -15.23 -5.61
C VAL A 272 -16.14 -16.42 -6.48
N THR A 273 -17.07 -17.26 -6.00
CA THR A 273 -17.68 -18.29 -6.83
C THR A 273 -18.98 -17.75 -7.39
N ALA A 274 -19.11 -17.73 -8.71
CA ALA A 274 -20.29 -17.22 -9.40
C ALA A 274 -20.84 -18.24 -10.42
N LEU A 275 -22.16 -18.18 -10.64
CA LEU A 275 -22.81 -18.88 -11.73
C LEU A 275 -22.93 -17.91 -12.92
N VAL A 276 -22.41 -18.34 -14.06
CA VAL A 276 -22.33 -17.55 -15.29
C VAL A 276 -22.83 -18.35 -16.50
N ASP A 277 -23.12 -17.66 -17.59
CA ASP A 277 -23.41 -18.30 -18.87
C ASP A 277 -22.17 -19.07 -19.37
N THR A 278 -22.40 -20.23 -19.99
CA THR A 278 -21.38 -21.01 -20.70
C THR A 278 -20.60 -20.21 -21.75
N GLU A 279 -21.22 -19.21 -22.37
CA GLU A 279 -20.59 -18.37 -23.41
C GLU A 279 -19.61 -17.33 -22.84
N GLN A 280 -19.64 -17.07 -21.53
CA GLN A 280 -18.70 -16.11 -20.91
C GLN A 280 -17.26 -16.65 -21.06
N PRO A 281 -16.30 -15.84 -21.54
CA PRO A 281 -14.90 -16.28 -21.65
C PRO A 281 -14.28 -16.57 -20.29
N GLU A 282 -13.35 -17.52 -20.24
CA GLU A 282 -12.47 -17.68 -19.08
C GLU A 282 -11.35 -16.65 -19.20
N THR A 283 -11.36 -15.66 -18.32
CA THR A 283 -10.27 -14.69 -18.18
C THR A 283 -9.54 -14.98 -16.87
N ASP A 284 -8.22 -14.87 -16.89
CA ASP A 284 -7.48 -14.80 -15.63
C ASP A 284 -7.57 -13.39 -15.08
N ASP A 285 -8.02 -13.28 -13.84
CA ASP A 285 -8.11 -11.99 -13.18
C ASP A 285 -6.71 -11.43 -12.86
N ASP A 286 -5.72 -12.32 -12.83
CA ASP A 286 -4.34 -12.06 -12.47
C ASP A 286 -3.36 -12.78 -13.42
N VAL A 287 -2.59 -12.01 -14.19
CA VAL A 287 -1.54 -12.50 -15.09
C VAL A 287 -0.20 -11.96 -14.61
N GLU A 288 0.77 -12.85 -14.38
CA GLU A 288 2.14 -12.47 -14.04
C GLU A 288 2.97 -12.28 -15.30
N SER A 289 3.71 -11.17 -15.36
CA SER A 289 4.74 -11.02 -16.37
C SER A 289 5.87 -12.03 -16.14
N MET A 290 6.39 -12.58 -17.22
CA MET A 290 7.62 -13.37 -17.19
C MET A 290 8.84 -12.46 -17.42
N PRO A 291 10.01 -12.77 -16.83
CA PRO A 291 11.24 -12.07 -17.16
C PRO A 291 11.54 -12.17 -18.66
N ALA A 292 11.99 -11.07 -19.25
CA ALA A 292 12.42 -11.04 -20.65
C ALA A 292 13.72 -11.83 -20.85
N PHE A 293 14.63 -11.77 -19.87
CA PHE A 293 15.89 -12.51 -19.85
C PHE A 293 16.47 -12.57 -18.43
N SER A 294 17.53 -13.35 -18.25
CA SER A 294 18.31 -13.43 -17.00
C SER A 294 19.75 -12.96 -17.24
N LEU A 295 20.33 -12.24 -16.28
CA LEU A 295 21.73 -11.82 -16.31
C LEU A 295 22.48 -12.32 -15.08
N TYR A 296 23.61 -12.99 -15.33
CA TYR A 296 24.51 -13.42 -14.25
C TYR A 296 25.49 -12.30 -13.88
N SER A 297 25.64 -12.06 -12.58
CA SER A 297 26.60 -11.12 -12.01
C SER A 297 27.83 -11.82 -11.49
N ASN A 298 29.00 -11.50 -12.06
CA ASN A 298 30.28 -11.99 -11.57
C ASN A 298 30.69 -11.40 -10.21
N THR A 299 30.18 -10.22 -9.84
CA THR A 299 30.48 -9.53 -8.57
C THR A 299 29.62 -10.07 -7.44
N VAL A 300 28.34 -10.33 -7.71
CA VAL A 300 27.38 -10.88 -6.74
C VAL A 300 27.49 -12.41 -6.65
N LYS A 301 27.92 -13.08 -7.74
CA LYS A 301 27.91 -14.54 -7.92
C LYS A 301 26.49 -15.13 -7.96
N ASP A 302 25.57 -14.40 -8.60
CA ASP A 302 24.16 -14.77 -8.67
C ASP A 302 23.51 -14.23 -9.96
N SER A 303 22.33 -14.74 -10.31
CA SER A 303 21.56 -14.31 -11.48
C SER A 303 20.35 -13.46 -11.12
N PHE A 304 20.11 -12.41 -11.90
CA PHE A 304 18.95 -11.53 -11.77
C PHE A 304 18.00 -11.73 -12.94
N SER A 305 16.71 -11.83 -12.63
CA SER A 305 15.63 -11.90 -13.62
C SER A 305 15.24 -10.49 -14.03
N ILE A 306 15.38 -10.18 -15.32
CA ILE A 306 15.15 -8.83 -15.85
C ILE A 306 13.84 -8.83 -16.62
N PHE A 307 12.90 -8.03 -16.13
CA PHE A 307 11.61 -7.79 -16.76
C PHE A 307 11.70 -6.54 -17.63
N VAL A 308 11.08 -6.55 -18.81
CA VAL A 308 11.13 -5.39 -19.72
C VAL A 308 9.76 -5.14 -20.34
N GLN A 309 9.27 -3.92 -20.23
CA GLN A 309 8.17 -3.40 -21.03
C GLN A 309 8.70 -2.34 -21.99
N LEU A 310 8.36 -2.49 -23.26
CA LEU A 310 8.59 -1.45 -24.27
C LEU A 310 7.32 -0.61 -24.47
N PRO A 311 7.47 0.68 -24.82
CA PRO A 311 6.37 1.51 -25.29
C PRO A 311 5.56 0.84 -26.40
N GLU A 312 4.24 1.07 -26.43
CA GLU A 312 3.35 0.44 -27.44
C GLU A 312 3.80 0.75 -28.87
N GLU A 313 4.26 1.99 -29.08
CA GLU A 313 4.70 2.52 -30.38
C GLU A 313 6.21 2.34 -30.65
N TYR A 314 6.92 1.57 -29.80
CA TYR A 314 8.37 1.39 -29.90
C TYR A 314 8.81 0.90 -31.28
N GLY A 315 8.08 -0.04 -31.89
CA GLY A 315 8.41 -0.57 -33.23
C GLY A 315 8.21 0.43 -34.38
N LYS A 316 7.33 1.43 -34.21
CA LYS A 316 6.98 2.38 -35.27
C LYS A 316 7.95 3.56 -35.34
N LYS A 317 8.43 4.05 -34.19
CA LYS A 317 9.36 5.19 -34.10
C LYS A 317 10.83 4.73 -34.02
N LYS A 318 11.38 4.28 -35.16
CA LYS A 318 12.69 3.59 -35.26
C LYS A 318 13.92 4.36 -34.74
N HIS A 319 13.86 5.69 -34.68
CA HIS A 319 14.97 6.54 -34.23
C HIS A 319 14.71 7.19 -32.86
N GLN A 320 13.51 7.04 -32.30
CA GLN A 320 13.21 7.60 -30.99
C GLN A 320 13.98 6.83 -29.91
N ARG A 321 14.71 7.57 -29.09
CA ARG A 321 15.27 7.10 -27.83
C ARG A 321 14.26 7.33 -26.72
N HIS A 322 14.24 6.43 -25.76
CA HIS A 322 13.25 6.41 -24.70
C HIS A 322 13.93 6.54 -23.33
N PRO A 323 13.39 7.37 -22.43
CA PRO A 323 13.75 7.32 -21.01
C PRO A 323 13.62 5.90 -20.47
N VAL A 324 14.38 5.59 -19.42
CA VAL A 324 14.37 4.24 -18.83
C VAL A 324 14.07 4.33 -17.34
N ILE A 325 13.06 3.58 -16.90
CA ILE A 325 12.74 3.39 -15.50
C ILE A 325 13.25 2.01 -15.08
N TYR A 326 14.29 1.99 -14.26
CA TYR A 326 14.71 0.82 -13.52
C TYR A 326 13.98 0.79 -12.19
N HIS A 327 13.35 -0.32 -11.85
CA HIS A 327 12.79 -0.48 -10.53
C HIS A 327 13.27 -1.77 -9.87
N LEU A 328 13.54 -1.66 -8.58
CA LEU A 328 13.90 -2.78 -7.74
C LEU A 328 12.67 -3.63 -7.45
N ASP A 329 12.91 -4.83 -6.92
CA ASP A 329 11.86 -5.79 -6.54
C ASP A 329 10.93 -6.10 -7.73
N GLY A 330 11.55 -6.40 -8.88
CA GLY A 330 10.89 -6.70 -10.16
C GLY A 330 9.77 -7.72 -10.05
N ASN A 331 9.97 -8.76 -9.25
CA ASN A 331 8.97 -9.81 -9.03
C ASN A 331 7.69 -9.31 -8.34
N ALA A 332 7.76 -8.22 -7.57
CA ALA A 332 6.62 -7.68 -6.84
C ALA A 332 5.91 -6.55 -7.59
N TYR A 333 6.68 -5.63 -8.18
CA TYR A 333 6.14 -4.35 -8.66
C TYR A 333 6.03 -4.22 -10.18
N PHE A 334 6.61 -5.13 -10.98
CA PHE A 334 6.74 -4.90 -12.43
C PHE A 334 5.40 -4.72 -13.13
N ASP A 335 4.43 -5.59 -12.88
CA ASP A 335 3.10 -5.50 -13.51
C ASP A 335 2.39 -4.20 -13.13
N GLN A 336 2.48 -3.77 -11.87
CA GLN A 336 1.85 -2.55 -11.39
C GLN A 336 2.49 -1.29 -11.99
N ILE A 337 3.83 -1.25 -12.07
CA ILE A 337 4.57 -0.12 -12.65
C ILE A 337 4.34 -0.07 -14.16
N ARG A 338 4.35 -1.21 -14.85
CA ARG A 338 3.99 -1.31 -16.27
C ARG A 338 2.62 -0.70 -16.53
N ASP A 339 1.61 -1.13 -15.77
CA ASP A 339 0.25 -0.64 -15.92
C ASP A 339 0.15 0.86 -15.61
N ALA A 340 0.88 1.34 -14.60
CA ALA A 340 0.93 2.76 -14.25
C ALA A 340 1.54 3.62 -15.38
N VAL A 341 2.59 3.14 -16.04
CA VAL A 341 3.18 3.82 -17.21
C VAL A 341 2.18 3.88 -18.37
N GLN A 342 1.56 2.74 -18.72
CA GLN A 342 0.60 2.66 -19.83
C GLN A 342 -0.63 3.56 -19.65
N HIS A 343 -1.05 3.78 -18.40
CA HIS A 343 -2.22 4.61 -18.07
C HIS A 343 -1.85 6.01 -17.57
N SER A 344 -0.55 6.36 -17.55
CA SER A 344 -0.12 7.70 -17.13
C SER A 344 -0.65 8.73 -18.12
N LYS A 345 -1.26 9.80 -17.60
CA LYS A 345 -1.73 10.94 -18.40
C LYS A 345 -0.55 11.88 -18.66
N GLN A 346 0.51 11.36 -19.26
CA GLN A 346 1.62 12.22 -19.65
C GLN A 346 1.16 13.20 -20.74
N ASN A 347 1.88 14.31 -20.83
CA ASN A 347 1.65 15.30 -21.86
C ASN A 347 1.70 14.62 -23.24
N LYS A 348 0.93 15.09 -24.23
CA LYS A 348 0.86 14.44 -25.56
C LYS A 348 2.23 14.30 -26.25
N ASP A 349 3.18 15.15 -25.85
CA ASP A 349 4.54 15.22 -26.37
C ASP A 349 5.57 14.40 -25.56
N ALA A 350 5.15 13.78 -24.46
CA ALA A 350 6.04 12.98 -23.62
C ALA A 350 6.44 11.67 -24.31
N VAL A 351 7.69 11.27 -24.09
CA VAL A 351 8.21 10.00 -24.62
C VAL A 351 7.98 8.91 -23.59
N GLU A 352 7.12 7.95 -23.92
CA GLU A 352 6.84 6.82 -23.05
C GLU A 352 8.14 6.06 -22.70
N PRO A 353 8.41 5.79 -21.40
CA PRO A 353 9.65 5.16 -20.97
C PRO A 353 9.67 3.65 -21.24
N ILE A 354 10.87 3.10 -21.37
CA ILE A 354 11.11 1.66 -21.22
C ILE A 354 11.09 1.36 -19.72
N VAL A 355 10.32 0.35 -19.30
CA VAL A 355 10.30 -0.11 -17.90
C VAL A 355 11.15 -1.36 -17.77
N VAL A 356 12.10 -1.35 -16.83
CA VAL A 356 13.02 -2.45 -16.53
C VAL A 356 12.89 -2.83 -15.06
N GLY A 357 12.32 -4.01 -14.78
CA GLY A 357 12.24 -4.56 -13.44
C GLY A 357 13.46 -5.43 -13.12
N ILE A 358 14.11 -5.18 -11.98
CA ILE A 358 15.23 -5.99 -11.48
C ILE A 358 14.71 -6.92 -10.41
N GLY A 359 14.59 -8.20 -10.75
CA GLY A 359 14.12 -9.24 -9.86
C GLY A 359 15.11 -10.38 -9.68
N TYR A 360 14.61 -11.41 -9.00
CA TYR A 360 15.29 -12.65 -8.67
C TYR A 360 14.57 -13.80 -9.36
N ALA A 361 15.08 -15.02 -9.22
CA ALA A 361 14.47 -16.20 -9.82
C ALA A 361 12.99 -16.39 -9.45
N ASN A 362 12.55 -15.91 -8.29
CA ASN A 362 11.15 -15.75 -7.89
C ASN A 362 11.03 -14.80 -6.68
N ALA A 363 9.81 -14.36 -6.35
CA ALA A 363 9.63 -13.42 -5.23
C ALA A 363 9.83 -14.03 -3.83
N TYR A 364 9.87 -15.37 -3.68
CA TYR A 364 10.21 -16.00 -2.39
C TYR A 364 11.70 -15.78 -2.07
N LEU A 365 12.57 -16.03 -3.06
CA LEU A 365 14.00 -15.74 -2.92
C LEU A 365 14.28 -14.25 -2.81
N MET A 366 13.48 -13.41 -3.49
CA MET A 366 13.62 -11.96 -3.43
C MET A 366 13.66 -11.43 -2.00
N ASP A 367 12.76 -11.88 -1.12
CA ASP A 367 12.67 -11.35 0.24
C ASP A 367 13.96 -11.59 1.06
N SER A 368 14.60 -12.75 0.87
CA SER A 368 15.88 -13.07 1.52
C SER A 368 17.07 -12.40 0.83
N LEU A 369 17.11 -12.40 -0.51
CA LEU A 369 18.26 -11.93 -1.27
C LEU A 369 18.32 -10.40 -1.41
N ARG A 370 17.18 -9.71 -1.34
CA ARG A 370 17.15 -8.24 -1.38
C ARG A 370 17.86 -7.61 -0.20
N VAL A 371 17.85 -8.25 0.97
CA VAL A 371 18.62 -7.76 2.14
C VAL A 371 20.11 -7.81 1.83
N ARG A 372 20.62 -8.89 1.21
CA ARG A 372 22.02 -8.98 0.74
C ARG A 372 22.35 -7.83 -0.19
N ASP A 373 21.53 -7.62 -1.21
CA ASP A 373 21.88 -6.78 -2.35
C ASP A 373 21.63 -5.28 -2.13
N TYR A 374 20.63 -4.92 -1.32
CA TYR A 374 20.22 -3.52 -1.15
C TYR A 374 20.90 -2.82 0.01
N THR A 375 21.51 -3.58 0.92
CA THR A 375 22.04 -3.02 2.16
C THR A 375 23.55 -2.80 2.12
N PHE A 376 23.99 -1.71 2.74
CA PHE A 376 25.40 -1.42 3.03
C PHE A 376 25.46 -0.34 4.11
N PRO A 377 26.31 -0.44 5.16
CA PRO A 377 27.28 -1.51 5.44
C PRO A 377 26.59 -2.84 5.81
N PRO A 378 27.34 -3.94 6.00
CA PRO A 378 26.81 -5.14 6.63
C PRO A 378 26.10 -4.80 7.95
N ALA A 379 24.96 -5.42 8.19
CA ALA A 379 24.20 -5.23 9.42
C ALA A 379 25.02 -5.72 10.62
N PRO A 380 24.95 -5.03 11.77
CA PRO A 380 25.45 -5.56 13.03
C PRO A 380 24.95 -6.99 13.29
N ALA A 381 25.76 -7.82 13.93
CA ALA A 381 25.40 -9.21 14.23
C ALA A 381 24.11 -9.32 15.08
N GLU A 382 23.77 -8.26 15.82
CA GLU A 382 22.59 -8.14 16.68
C GLU A 382 21.27 -8.00 15.89
N ASP A 383 21.31 -7.49 14.65
CA ASP A 383 20.12 -7.22 13.84
C ASP A 383 19.53 -8.49 13.18
N SER A 384 20.15 -9.66 13.40
CA SER A 384 19.73 -10.96 12.83
C SER A 384 19.64 -11.01 11.29
N LEU A 385 20.16 -10.00 10.58
CA LEU A 385 20.25 -9.94 9.12
C LEU A 385 21.54 -10.63 8.64
N LEU A 386 21.54 -11.97 8.69
CA LEU A 386 22.71 -12.83 8.46
C LEU A 386 23.42 -12.62 7.11
N ILE A 387 22.70 -12.18 6.09
CA ILE A 387 23.25 -11.89 4.77
C ILE A 387 22.88 -10.45 4.37
N SER A 388 23.83 -9.53 4.51
CA SER A 388 23.68 -8.09 4.29
C SER A 388 24.99 -7.47 3.82
N GLY A 389 24.97 -6.19 3.42
CA GLY A 389 26.18 -5.44 3.07
C GLY A 389 26.69 -5.62 1.63
N GLY A 390 25.90 -6.20 0.74
CA GLY A 390 26.25 -6.45 -0.66
C GLY A 390 26.01 -5.28 -1.61
N GLY A 391 25.60 -4.10 -1.12
CA GLY A 391 25.27 -2.92 -1.91
C GLY A 391 26.27 -2.58 -3.02
N ASP A 392 27.58 -2.55 -2.72
CA ASP A 392 28.63 -2.28 -3.73
C ASP A 392 28.61 -3.28 -4.89
N LYS A 393 28.45 -4.58 -4.58
CA LYS A 393 28.46 -5.65 -5.59
C LYS A 393 27.24 -5.55 -6.50
N PHE A 394 26.08 -5.25 -5.92
CA PHE A 394 24.83 -5.09 -6.65
C PHE A 394 24.83 -3.80 -7.48
N TYR A 395 25.30 -2.68 -6.94
CA TYR A 395 25.48 -1.44 -7.70
C TYR A 395 26.45 -1.63 -8.87
N SER A 396 27.57 -2.34 -8.65
CA SER A 396 28.52 -2.69 -9.72
C SER A 396 27.89 -3.56 -10.81
N PHE A 397 27.01 -4.49 -10.46
CA PHE A 397 26.22 -5.27 -11.43
C PHE A 397 25.32 -4.36 -12.27
N ILE A 398 24.55 -3.47 -11.63
CA ILE A 398 23.68 -2.54 -12.33
C ILE A 398 24.49 -1.68 -13.31
N LYS A 399 25.59 -1.09 -12.80
CA LYS A 399 26.47 -0.19 -13.55
C LYS A 399 27.18 -0.83 -14.72
N SER A 400 27.79 -1.98 -14.49
CA SER A 400 28.77 -2.53 -15.43
C SER A 400 28.19 -3.61 -16.33
N ILE A 401 27.03 -4.17 -15.98
CA ILE A 401 26.44 -5.31 -16.69
C ILE A 401 25.04 -4.96 -17.17
N LEU A 402 24.13 -4.60 -16.26
CA LEU A 402 22.72 -4.42 -16.62
C LEU A 402 22.49 -3.22 -17.53
N VAL A 403 22.88 -2.01 -17.10
CA VAL A 403 22.63 -0.78 -17.88
C VAL A 403 23.28 -0.85 -19.27
N PRO A 404 24.56 -1.25 -19.42
CA PRO A 404 25.17 -1.43 -20.74
C PRO A 404 24.46 -2.48 -21.61
N HIS A 405 23.94 -3.55 -21.01
CA HIS A 405 23.16 -4.54 -21.76
C HIS A 405 21.86 -3.94 -22.29
N VAL A 406 21.10 -3.23 -21.45
CA VAL A 406 19.83 -2.59 -21.83
C VAL A 406 20.08 -1.53 -22.91
N ASP A 407 21.10 -0.69 -22.77
CA ASP A 407 21.46 0.34 -23.76
C ASP A 407 21.87 -0.23 -25.12
N ARG A 408 22.45 -1.43 -25.14
CA ARG A 408 22.84 -2.11 -26.37
C ARG A 408 21.65 -2.73 -27.08
N VAL A 409 20.72 -3.29 -26.33
CA VAL A 409 19.56 -4.03 -26.88
C VAL A 409 18.41 -3.09 -27.23
N TYR A 410 18.25 -2.00 -26.47
CA TYR A 410 17.15 -1.06 -26.62
C TYR A 410 17.65 0.37 -26.87
N ARG A 411 16.80 1.17 -27.49
CA ARG A 411 17.01 2.60 -27.78
C ARG A 411 16.74 3.43 -26.54
N THR A 412 17.69 3.41 -25.63
CA THR A 412 17.62 4.15 -24.37
C THR A 412 18.09 5.59 -24.55
N ASP A 413 17.54 6.48 -23.73
CA ASP A 413 18.06 7.83 -23.48
C ASP A 413 18.85 7.81 -22.17
N SER A 414 20.17 7.90 -22.27
CA SER A 414 21.07 7.85 -21.12
C SER A 414 21.00 9.09 -20.24
N ALA A 415 20.43 10.21 -20.73
CA ALA A 415 20.24 11.42 -19.94
C ALA A 415 18.98 11.39 -19.06
N ASN A 416 18.11 10.38 -19.27
CA ASN A 416 16.83 10.25 -18.59
C ASN A 416 16.66 8.82 -18.05
N ARG A 417 17.55 8.44 -17.12
CA ARG A 417 17.45 7.18 -16.37
C ARG A 417 16.96 7.40 -14.96
N THR A 418 15.96 6.62 -14.59
CA THR A 418 15.35 6.63 -13.27
C THR A 418 15.61 5.31 -12.56
N ILE A 419 15.94 5.36 -11.27
CA ILE A 419 15.90 4.17 -10.39
C ILE A 419 14.86 4.36 -9.28
N MET A 420 14.05 3.33 -9.04
CA MET A 420 12.96 3.36 -8.06
C MET A 420 13.01 2.15 -7.12
N GLY A 421 12.67 2.36 -5.85
CA GLY A 421 12.66 1.29 -4.87
C GLY A 421 11.87 1.65 -3.61
N HIS A 422 11.38 0.61 -2.92
CA HIS A 422 10.60 0.72 -1.69
C HIS A 422 11.30 0.03 -0.51
N SER A 423 11.20 0.59 0.69
CA SER A 423 11.80 0.00 1.91
C SER A 423 13.33 -0.11 1.79
N PHE A 424 13.91 -1.31 1.93
CA PHE A 424 15.33 -1.54 1.60
C PHE A 424 15.67 -1.19 0.14
N GLY A 425 14.73 -1.34 -0.80
CA GLY A 425 14.92 -0.85 -2.16
C GLY A 425 15.04 0.68 -2.19
N GLY A 426 14.25 1.40 -1.40
CA GLY A 426 14.38 2.85 -1.24
C GLY A 426 15.70 3.24 -0.59
N TYR A 427 16.18 2.45 0.38
CA TYR A 427 17.52 2.60 0.93
C TYR A 427 18.60 2.44 -0.15
N PHE A 428 18.51 1.41 -0.99
CA PHE A 428 19.45 1.21 -2.09
C PHE A 428 19.37 2.31 -3.15
N VAL A 429 18.20 2.88 -3.41
CA VAL A 429 18.08 4.06 -4.28
C VAL A 429 18.88 5.24 -3.72
N LEU A 430 18.81 5.50 -2.41
CA LEU A 430 19.63 6.52 -1.76
C LEU A 430 21.13 6.16 -1.77
N TYR A 431 21.46 4.87 -1.72
CA TYR A 431 22.82 4.39 -1.88
C TYR A 431 23.37 4.61 -3.30
N ALA A 432 22.58 4.31 -4.33
CA ALA A 432 22.91 4.58 -5.72
C ALA A 432 23.07 6.09 -5.96
N LEU A 433 22.19 6.92 -5.39
CA LEU A 433 22.31 8.38 -5.40
C LEU A 433 23.63 8.85 -4.80
N LEU A 434 24.04 8.30 -3.64
CA LEU A 434 25.32 8.64 -3.01
C LEU A 434 26.51 8.34 -3.95
N HIS A 435 26.50 7.16 -4.58
CA HIS A 435 27.55 6.74 -5.52
C HIS A 435 27.61 7.60 -6.79
N ASP A 436 26.46 7.90 -7.38
CA ASP A 436 26.34 8.78 -8.54
C ASP A 436 26.70 10.24 -8.19
N TYR A 437 26.37 10.70 -6.99
CA TYR A 437 26.72 12.04 -6.50
C TYR A 437 28.24 12.20 -6.32
N LEU A 438 28.88 11.21 -5.69
CA LEU A 438 30.32 11.20 -5.47
C LEU A 438 31.11 10.97 -6.78
N ASP A 439 30.40 10.62 -7.85
CA ASP A 439 30.94 10.35 -9.17
C ASP A 439 32.13 9.38 -9.11
N GLU A 440 31.97 8.29 -8.34
CA GLU A 440 32.98 7.26 -8.15
C GLU A 440 33.24 6.54 -9.49
N GLY A 441 34.16 7.09 -10.28
CA GLY A 441 34.56 6.60 -11.60
C GLY A 441 34.07 7.40 -12.81
N ASN A 442 33.72 8.69 -12.67
CA ASN A 442 33.37 9.60 -13.79
C ASN A 442 32.22 9.10 -14.69
N THR A 443 31.18 8.51 -14.09
CA THR A 443 30.16 7.72 -14.79
C THR A 443 28.85 7.67 -14.00
N THR A 444 28.30 8.84 -13.66
CA THR A 444 26.90 9.00 -13.21
C THR A 444 25.95 8.22 -14.13
N ILE A 445 25.15 7.32 -13.57
CA ILE A 445 24.32 6.37 -14.33
C ILE A 445 22.86 6.78 -14.35
N PHE A 446 22.37 7.21 -13.19
CA PHE A 446 21.00 7.67 -13.00
C PHE A 446 20.97 9.18 -12.82
N ASN A 447 19.86 9.78 -13.22
CA ASN A 447 19.61 11.22 -13.05
C ASN A 447 18.40 11.45 -12.14
N ASN A 448 17.53 10.45 -12.04
CA ASN A 448 16.25 10.52 -11.34
C ASN A 448 16.16 9.35 -10.33
N TYR A 449 15.69 9.63 -9.13
CA TYR A 449 15.66 8.66 -8.01
C TYR A 449 14.31 8.72 -7.30
N VAL A 450 13.63 7.59 -7.15
CA VAL A 450 12.41 7.48 -6.32
C VAL A 450 12.69 6.57 -5.13
N ALA A 451 12.83 7.18 -3.95
CA ALA A 451 13.03 6.48 -2.70
C ALA A 451 11.71 6.46 -1.90
N ALA A 452 10.98 5.34 -1.98
CA ALA A 452 9.71 5.16 -1.32
C ALA A 452 9.87 4.52 0.07
N SER A 453 9.44 5.21 1.13
CA SER A 453 9.61 4.79 2.54
C SER A 453 10.97 4.12 2.81
N PRO A 454 12.09 4.80 2.51
CA PRO A 454 13.41 4.18 2.63
C PRO A 454 13.74 3.86 4.08
N SER A 455 14.41 2.72 4.31
CA SER A 455 14.87 2.27 5.63
C SER A 455 16.06 3.10 6.17
N ILE A 456 15.87 4.41 6.34
CA ILE A 456 16.94 5.40 6.64
C ILE A 456 17.73 5.03 7.91
N ALA A 457 17.08 4.40 8.89
CA ALA A 457 17.71 4.00 10.14
C ALA A 457 18.72 2.85 10.02
N TYR A 458 18.71 2.11 8.91
CA TYR A 458 19.57 0.95 8.71
C TYR A 458 21.06 1.28 8.86
N GLY A 459 21.81 0.33 9.45
CA GLY A 459 23.26 0.44 9.59
C GLY A 459 23.67 1.62 10.48
N SER A 460 22.96 1.83 11.60
CA SER A 460 23.17 2.95 12.52
C SER A 460 23.10 4.31 11.81
N ASN A 461 22.05 4.54 11.01
CA ASN A 461 21.84 5.76 10.22
C ASN A 461 22.94 6.04 9.19
N TYR A 462 23.58 5.01 8.61
CA TYR A 462 24.74 5.18 7.72
C TYR A 462 24.48 6.15 6.55
N LEU A 463 23.44 5.91 5.74
CA LEU A 463 23.14 6.75 4.59
C LEU A 463 22.67 8.14 4.99
N PHE A 464 21.91 8.25 6.09
CA PHE A 464 21.57 9.55 6.66
C PHE A 464 22.85 10.37 6.89
N ASN A 465 23.79 9.83 7.65
CA ASN A 465 25.02 10.52 8.02
C ASN A 465 25.90 10.84 6.80
N ARG A 466 26.01 9.92 5.83
CA ARG A 466 26.81 10.13 4.61
C ARG A 466 26.23 11.20 3.70
N LEU A 467 24.93 11.21 3.48
CA LEU A 467 24.29 12.12 2.54
C LEU A 467 24.17 13.55 3.10
N VAL A 468 23.84 13.72 4.39
CA VAL A 468 23.68 15.06 4.99
C VAL A 468 25.00 15.79 5.23
N THR A 469 26.13 15.08 5.14
CA THR A 469 27.48 15.64 5.32
C THR A 469 28.23 15.84 4.00
N LEU A 470 27.58 15.62 2.86
CA LEU A 470 28.17 15.89 1.54
C LEU A 470 28.54 17.37 1.42
N ASP A 471 29.79 17.64 1.05
CA ASP A 471 30.27 19.01 0.85
C ASP A 471 29.72 19.57 -0.48
N LYS A 472 29.42 20.86 -0.47
CA LYS A 472 28.90 21.61 -1.63
C LYS A 472 29.88 21.63 -2.80
N ASN A 473 31.17 21.43 -2.53
CA ASN A 473 32.23 21.42 -3.54
C ASN A 473 32.51 20.03 -4.12
N THR A 474 31.85 18.98 -3.63
CA THR A 474 32.12 17.60 -4.07
C THR A 474 31.34 17.23 -5.33
N PHE A 475 30.24 17.92 -5.63
CA PHE A 475 29.42 17.65 -6.79
C PHE A 475 30.09 18.11 -8.08
N LYS A 476 30.29 17.19 -9.03
CA LYS A 476 31.01 17.43 -10.29
C LYS A 476 30.11 17.43 -11.52
N ASN A 477 28.86 16.98 -11.41
CA ASN A 477 27.95 16.90 -12.55
C ASN A 477 27.40 18.30 -12.92
N GLU A 478 27.19 18.54 -14.22
CA GLU A 478 26.64 19.81 -14.72
C GLU A 478 25.16 20.01 -14.34
N LYS A 479 24.40 18.91 -14.25
CA LYS A 479 22.97 18.91 -13.93
C LYS A 479 22.74 18.31 -12.55
N PRO A 480 21.79 18.85 -11.75
CA PRO A 480 21.44 18.26 -10.47
C PRO A 480 20.80 16.88 -10.64
N LEU A 481 21.04 16.00 -9.66
CA LEU A 481 20.35 14.73 -9.52
C LEU A 481 18.99 14.96 -8.88
N LYS A 482 17.92 14.43 -9.49
CA LYS A 482 16.54 14.64 -9.02
C LYS A 482 16.11 13.51 -8.09
N LEU A 483 15.73 13.83 -6.86
CA LEU A 483 15.26 12.87 -5.87
C LEU A 483 13.80 13.13 -5.50
N PHE A 484 12.95 12.12 -5.66
CA PHE A 484 11.60 12.06 -5.10
C PHE A 484 11.60 11.14 -3.87
N LEU A 485 11.38 11.73 -2.69
CA LEU A 485 11.52 11.05 -1.40
C LEU A 485 10.17 11.01 -0.66
N THR A 486 9.69 9.83 -0.31
CA THR A 486 8.36 9.70 0.30
C THR A 486 8.34 8.86 1.57
N MET A 487 7.28 9.03 2.37
CA MET A 487 7.04 8.27 3.60
C MET A 487 5.53 8.23 3.92
N GLY A 488 5.06 7.18 4.57
CA GLY A 488 3.71 7.10 5.11
C GLY A 488 3.63 7.83 6.44
N GLU A 489 2.58 8.62 6.66
CA GLU A 489 2.38 9.37 7.91
C GLU A 489 2.38 8.46 9.15
N ARG A 490 1.84 7.25 9.03
CA ARG A 490 1.77 6.29 10.15
C ARG A 490 3.12 5.68 10.47
N GLU A 491 4.10 5.76 9.55
CA GLU A 491 5.46 5.31 9.79
C GLU A 491 6.27 6.30 10.64
N LEU A 492 5.90 7.59 10.60
CA LEU A 492 6.63 8.65 11.31
C LEU A 492 6.58 8.52 12.83
N ALA A 493 5.59 7.80 13.35
CA ALA A 493 5.43 7.53 14.78
C ALA A 493 6.25 6.33 15.26
N ALA A 494 6.89 5.57 14.36
CA ALA A 494 7.74 4.44 14.72
C ALA A 494 9.16 4.91 15.09
N ASP A 495 9.77 4.27 16.09
CA ASP A 495 11.04 4.69 16.71
C ASP A 495 12.27 4.77 15.76
N GLY A 496 12.16 4.33 14.50
CA GLY A 496 13.21 4.46 13.49
C GLY A 496 13.03 5.60 12.47
N ASN A 497 11.84 6.19 12.34
CA ASN A 497 11.50 7.08 11.22
C ASN A 497 11.20 8.54 11.64
N HIS A 498 11.33 8.86 12.93
CA HIS A 498 11.13 10.22 13.46
C HIS A 498 11.98 11.29 12.76
N SER A 499 13.10 10.90 12.14
CA SER A 499 14.04 11.80 11.47
C SER A 499 13.76 12.02 9.97
N PHE A 500 12.71 11.45 9.37
CA PHE A 500 12.42 11.63 7.94
C PHE A 500 12.35 13.10 7.52
N LYS A 501 11.66 13.93 8.32
CA LYS A 501 11.55 15.37 8.07
C LYS A 501 12.92 16.05 8.11
N LEU A 502 13.71 15.77 9.15
CA LEU A 502 15.07 16.28 9.31
C LEU A 502 15.99 15.84 8.17
N PHE A 503 15.86 14.58 7.74
CA PHE A 503 16.61 14.01 6.63
C PHE A 503 16.27 14.72 5.32
N SER A 504 14.98 14.86 5.01
CA SER A 504 14.49 15.58 3.83
C SER A 504 14.95 17.04 3.84
N GLU A 505 14.85 17.74 4.96
CA GLU A 505 15.30 19.14 5.07
C GLU A 505 16.81 19.27 4.87
N SER A 506 17.60 18.33 5.42
CA SER A 506 19.05 18.33 5.29
C SER A 506 19.49 18.01 3.86
N LEU A 507 18.89 16.99 3.24
CA LEU A 507 19.12 16.65 1.83
C LEU A 507 18.78 17.80 0.88
N GLY A 508 17.69 18.52 1.14
CA GLY A 508 17.29 19.68 0.34
C GLY A 508 18.29 20.85 0.37
N ARG A 509 19.29 20.80 1.25
CA ARG A 509 20.39 21.79 1.33
C ARG A 509 21.69 21.31 0.67
N VAL A 510 21.75 20.06 0.21
CA VAL A 510 22.92 19.49 -0.48
C VAL A 510 22.96 20.05 -1.90
N ASN A 511 24.10 20.65 -2.27
CA ASN A 511 24.27 21.21 -3.62
C ASN A 511 24.27 20.09 -4.66
N GLY A 512 23.59 20.27 -5.79
CA GLY A 512 23.53 19.24 -6.85
C GLY A 512 22.44 18.18 -6.66
N ILE A 513 21.60 18.27 -5.61
CA ILE A 513 20.41 17.44 -5.45
C ILE A 513 19.16 18.32 -5.55
N GLU A 514 18.29 18.04 -6.52
CA GLU A 514 16.95 18.61 -6.63
C GLU A 514 15.96 17.68 -5.92
N LEU A 515 15.52 18.05 -4.71
CA LEU A 515 14.66 17.22 -3.87
C LEU A 515 13.20 17.68 -3.94
N LYS A 516 12.30 16.73 -4.11
CA LYS A 516 10.88 16.86 -3.76
C LYS A 516 10.49 15.74 -2.80
N SER A 517 9.86 16.09 -1.69
CA SER A 517 9.39 15.11 -0.71
C SER A 517 7.88 15.14 -0.47
N LYS A 518 7.31 13.99 -0.09
CA LYS A 518 5.87 13.83 0.16
C LYS A 518 5.60 12.86 1.30
N ILE A 519 4.72 13.24 2.22
CA ILE A 519 4.19 12.36 3.26
C ILE A 519 2.77 11.95 2.87
N TYR A 520 2.51 10.66 2.72
CA TYR A 520 1.18 10.14 2.43
C TYR A 520 0.37 10.03 3.72
N LYS A 521 -0.69 10.83 3.80
CA LYS A 521 -1.58 10.87 4.97
C LYS A 521 -2.23 9.51 5.21
N ASP A 522 -2.36 9.11 6.48
CA ASP A 522 -3.00 7.86 6.90
C ASP A 522 -2.51 6.60 6.17
N THR A 523 -1.28 6.65 5.65
CA THR A 523 -0.66 5.58 4.88
C THR A 523 0.45 4.96 5.72
N GLU A 524 0.52 3.63 5.67
CA GLU A 524 1.55 2.83 6.33
C GLU A 524 2.60 2.35 5.33
N HIS A 525 3.63 1.65 5.82
CA HIS A 525 4.79 1.25 5.04
C HIS A 525 4.47 0.61 3.69
N MET A 526 3.55 -0.36 3.63
CA MET A 526 3.24 -1.04 2.36
C MET A 526 2.40 -0.19 1.42
N GLY A 527 1.57 0.73 1.93
CA GLY A 527 0.71 1.57 1.12
C GLY A 527 1.44 2.68 0.36
N THR A 528 2.72 2.92 0.63
CA THR A 528 3.48 4.01 0.00
C THR A 528 4.10 3.65 -1.34
N ALA A 529 4.39 2.37 -1.60
CA ALA A 529 5.21 1.96 -2.74
C ALA A 529 4.62 2.43 -4.08
N ILE A 530 3.41 1.99 -4.42
CA ILE A 530 2.76 2.31 -5.70
C ILE A 530 2.51 3.81 -5.86
N PRO A 531 1.91 4.52 -4.88
CA PRO A 531 1.74 5.97 -5.00
C PRO A 531 3.05 6.73 -5.19
N SER A 532 4.15 6.28 -4.58
CA SER A 532 5.46 6.91 -4.72
C SER A 532 6.03 6.76 -6.12
N PHE A 533 5.87 5.57 -6.73
CA PHE A 533 6.31 5.33 -8.10
C PHE A 533 5.49 6.15 -9.09
N GLU A 534 4.17 6.18 -8.92
CA GLU A 534 3.26 7.00 -9.76
C GLU A 534 3.58 8.49 -9.66
N ASP A 535 3.60 9.05 -8.44
CA ASP A 535 3.89 10.48 -8.23
C ASP A 535 5.33 10.85 -8.64
N GLY A 536 6.28 9.91 -8.50
CA GLY A 536 7.66 10.09 -8.90
C GLY A 536 7.82 10.20 -10.41
N MET A 537 7.08 9.38 -11.19
CA MET A 537 7.05 9.51 -12.65
C MET A 537 6.53 10.87 -13.10
N ASP A 538 5.50 11.40 -12.42
CA ASP A 538 4.96 12.73 -12.71
C ASP A 538 5.93 13.87 -12.36
N PHE A 539 6.85 13.66 -11.41
CA PHE A 539 7.85 14.65 -11.02
C PHE A 539 8.97 14.82 -12.06
N PHE A 540 9.40 13.73 -12.72
CA PHE A 540 10.58 13.81 -13.60
C PHE A 540 10.28 14.35 -15.00
N ASP A 541 9.02 14.45 -15.39
CA ASP A 541 8.52 14.91 -16.70
C ASP A 541 9.38 14.40 -17.87
N PHE A 542 9.00 13.26 -18.44
CA PHE A 542 9.67 12.62 -19.58
C PHE A 542 9.46 13.37 -20.92
N SER A 543 9.15 14.66 -20.86
CA SER A 543 9.10 15.54 -22.01
C SER A 543 10.49 15.69 -22.64
N MET A 544 10.55 15.80 -23.97
CA MET A 544 11.81 15.92 -24.69
C MET A 544 12.58 17.17 -24.22
N SER A 545 13.76 16.95 -23.63
CA SER A 545 14.72 18.03 -23.40
C SER A 545 15.36 18.48 -24.73
N GLY A 546 14.72 19.46 -25.38
CA GLY A 546 15.37 20.40 -26.29
C GLY A 546 15.14 20.22 -27.80
N GLU A 547 14.41 21.16 -28.39
CA GLU A 547 14.95 21.91 -29.54
C GLU A 547 15.05 23.38 -29.10
N LYS A 548 16.28 23.86 -28.93
CA LYS A 548 16.65 25.28 -29.02
C LYS A 548 17.92 25.39 -29.84
#